data_AF-A0A6N7AKM2-F1
#
_entry.id   AF-A0A6N7AKM2-F1
#
_cell.length_a   1.000
_cell.length_b   1.000
_cell.length_c   1.000
_cell.angle_alpha   90.00
_cell.angle_beta   90.00
_cell.angle_gamma   90.00
#
_symmetry.space_group_name_H-M   'P 1'
#
loop_
_entity.id
_entity.type
_entity.pdbx_description
1 polymer ?
#
loop_
_entity_poly.entity_id
_entity_poly.type
_entity_poly.pdbx_seq_one_letter_code
_entity_poly.pdbx_strand_id
1 'polypeptide(L)'
;MTYYNVIIGCFDGSGTSIVFKTRVCLPKDIPPNLRDQSPVNGDLKALCMSIPTVFTSEIARDYVPMAHIGWITNILPEGKDIRVEYRLASAIGPFPADRVEDALGLKNNPSLKSGWGDMQRSHWRIEQGDVFERFFKAGLFETVRPTVFKVLPDHLSV
;
A
#
# COMPACT_ATOMS: atom_id res chain seq x y z
N MET A 1 5.08 16.53 -1.96
CA MET A 1 4.10 15.81 -1.12
C MET A 1 4.30 14.34 -1.41
N THR A 2 4.61 13.54 -0.39
CA THR A 2 4.93 12.12 -0.56
C THR A 2 3.66 11.31 -0.31
N TYR A 3 3.42 10.30 -1.14
CA TYR A 3 2.32 9.35 -0.97
C TYR A 3 2.87 7.94 -0.83
N TYR A 4 2.02 7.05 -0.34
CA TYR A 4 2.24 5.60 -0.36
C TYR A 4 0.90 4.89 -0.55
N ASN A 5 0.93 3.65 -1.03
CA ASN A 5 -0.24 2.79 -1.07
C ASN A 5 -0.31 1.90 0.17
N VAL A 6 -1.53 1.52 0.56
CA VAL A 6 -1.80 0.39 1.44
C VAL A 6 -2.78 -0.53 0.74
N ILE A 7 -2.37 -1.77 0.55
CA ILE A 7 -3.17 -2.81 -0.10
C ILE A 7 -3.37 -3.94 0.90
N ILE A 8 -4.64 -4.19 1.21
CA ILE A 8 -5.11 -5.32 2.01
C ILE A 8 -5.85 -6.26 1.06
N GLY A 9 -5.52 -7.55 1.09
CA GLY A 9 -6.24 -8.56 0.30
C GLY A 9 -5.60 -9.94 0.37
N CYS A 10 -5.89 -10.80 -0.62
CA CYS A 10 -5.17 -12.07 -0.75
C CYS A 10 -3.73 -11.77 -1.17
N PHE A 11 -2.85 -11.74 -0.17
CA PHE A 11 -1.41 -11.62 -0.33
C PHE A 11 -0.77 -12.92 0.16
N ASP A 12 -0.15 -13.65 -0.76
CA ASP A 12 0.52 -14.93 -0.53
C ASP A 12 2.01 -14.88 -0.91
N GLY A 13 2.51 -13.70 -1.29
CA GLY A 13 3.89 -13.50 -1.76
C GLY A 13 4.12 -13.94 -3.21
N SER A 14 3.09 -14.31 -3.97
CA SER A 14 3.19 -14.74 -5.38
C SER A 14 3.65 -13.64 -6.34
N GLY A 15 3.69 -12.38 -5.89
CA GLY A 15 3.92 -11.22 -6.76
C GLY A 15 2.63 -10.66 -7.38
N THR A 16 1.47 -11.23 -7.04
CA THR A 16 0.16 -10.75 -7.48
C THR A 16 -0.84 -10.68 -6.33
N SER A 17 -1.79 -9.76 -6.41
CA SER A 17 -2.92 -9.64 -5.47
C SER A 17 -4.17 -9.13 -6.18
N ILE A 18 -5.33 -9.58 -5.71
CA ILE A 18 -6.64 -9.12 -6.20
C ILE A 18 -7.23 -8.13 -5.21
N VAL A 19 -7.73 -7.01 -5.72
CA VAL A 19 -8.36 -5.95 -4.93
C VAL A 19 -9.71 -5.57 -5.53
N PHE A 20 -10.73 -5.44 -4.68
CA PHE A 20 -12.05 -4.96 -5.11
C PHE A 20 -11.99 -3.49 -5.56
N LYS A 21 -12.36 -3.23 -6.81
CA LYS A 21 -12.36 -1.87 -7.39
C LYS A 21 -13.22 -0.88 -6.59
N THR A 22 -14.33 -1.36 -6.02
CA THR A 22 -15.25 -0.56 -5.19
C THR A 22 -14.66 -0.14 -3.84
N ARG A 23 -13.46 -0.62 -3.50
CA ARG A 23 -12.77 -0.37 -2.23
C ARG A 23 -11.41 0.32 -2.43
N VAL A 24 -11.26 1.03 -3.56
CA VAL A 24 -10.16 1.95 -3.77
C VAL A 24 -10.53 3.29 -3.14
N CYS A 25 -9.72 3.77 -2.20
CA CYS A 25 -9.93 5.07 -1.55
C CYS A 25 -8.75 6.00 -1.81
N LEU A 26 -9.07 7.23 -2.20
CA LEU A 26 -8.10 8.30 -2.41
C LEU A 26 -8.20 9.31 -1.27
N PRO A 27 -7.09 9.91 -0.82
CA PRO A 27 -7.09 10.86 0.28
C PRO A 27 -7.66 12.20 -0.21
N LYS A 28 -8.23 12.99 0.70
CA LYS A 28 -8.96 14.23 0.34
C LYS A 28 -8.05 15.25 -0.36
N ASP A 29 -6.77 15.23 -0.07
CA ASP A 29 -5.74 16.13 -0.56
C ASP A 29 -5.04 15.64 -1.83
N ILE A 30 -5.44 14.47 -2.37
CA ILE A 30 -4.93 14.02 -3.67
C ILE A 30 -5.24 15.08 -4.76
N PRO A 31 -4.32 15.30 -5.72
CA PRO A 31 -4.54 16.26 -6.80
C PRO A 31 -5.92 16.09 -7.44
N PRO A 32 -6.69 17.18 -7.61
CA PRO A 32 -8.07 17.10 -8.10
C PRO A 32 -8.20 16.34 -9.43
N ASN A 33 -7.22 16.47 -10.32
CA ASN A 33 -7.18 15.78 -11.62
C ASN A 33 -7.05 14.25 -11.51
N LEU A 34 -6.69 13.72 -10.34
CA LEU A 34 -6.56 12.28 -10.09
C LEU A 34 -7.79 11.66 -9.43
N ARG A 35 -8.69 12.48 -8.86
CA ARG A 35 -9.81 11.99 -8.03
C ARG A 35 -10.80 11.12 -8.79
N ASP A 36 -11.03 11.44 -10.06
CA ASP A 36 -11.98 10.73 -10.91
C ASP A 36 -11.31 9.68 -11.81
N GLN A 37 -9.98 9.51 -11.67
CA GLN A 37 -9.24 8.54 -12.46
C GLN A 37 -9.37 7.13 -11.87
N SER A 38 -9.34 6.15 -12.77
CA SER A 38 -9.25 4.75 -12.39
C SER A 38 -7.79 4.36 -12.16
N PRO A 39 -7.44 3.60 -11.11
CA PRO A 39 -6.06 3.19 -10.85
C PRO A 39 -5.51 2.21 -11.92
N VAL A 40 -6.35 1.70 -12.82
CA VAL A 40 -5.91 0.83 -13.92
C VAL A 40 -5.31 1.59 -15.11
N ASN A 41 -5.50 2.91 -15.22
CA ASN A 41 -5.07 3.71 -16.38
C ASN A 41 -4.62 5.12 -15.95
N GLY A 42 -3.94 5.83 -16.86
CA GLY A 42 -3.66 7.27 -16.71
C GLY A 42 -2.66 7.62 -15.60
N ASP A 43 -2.72 8.87 -15.17
CA ASP A 43 -1.79 9.46 -14.20
C ASP A 43 -1.93 8.83 -12.82
N LEU A 44 -3.14 8.39 -12.45
CA LEU A 44 -3.34 7.72 -11.16
C LEU A 44 -2.61 6.37 -11.13
N LYS A 45 -2.67 5.59 -12.21
CA LYS A 45 -1.87 4.36 -12.33
C LYS A 45 -0.38 4.66 -12.18
N ALA A 46 0.12 5.66 -12.89
CA ALA A 46 1.52 6.06 -12.84
C ALA A 46 1.94 6.47 -11.42
N LEU A 47 1.11 7.28 -10.74
CA LEU A 47 1.34 7.66 -9.34
C LEU A 47 1.44 6.43 -8.45
N CYS A 48 0.46 5.53 -8.52
CA CYS A 48 0.41 4.31 -7.71
C CYS A 48 1.65 3.43 -7.90
N MET A 49 2.18 3.33 -9.12
CA MET A 49 3.38 2.55 -9.44
C MET A 49 4.68 3.25 -9.00
N SER A 50 4.66 4.58 -8.85
CA SER A 50 5.84 5.38 -8.46
C SER A 50 6.09 5.45 -6.96
N ILE A 51 5.12 5.06 -6.14
CA ILE A 51 5.15 5.22 -4.67
C ILE A 51 5.28 3.86 -3.96
N PRO A 52 5.89 3.82 -2.76
CA PRO A 52 6.00 2.59 -1.98
C PRO A 52 4.61 2.11 -1.54
N THR A 53 4.50 0.81 -1.33
CA THR A 53 3.24 0.14 -1.02
C THR A 53 3.42 -0.79 0.17
N VAL A 54 2.51 -0.70 1.13
CA VAL A 54 2.34 -1.69 2.19
C VAL A 54 1.38 -2.76 1.70
N PHE A 55 1.82 -4.00 1.65
CA PHE A 55 1.01 -5.15 1.33
C PHE A 55 0.75 -5.95 2.61
N THR A 56 -0.48 -6.36 2.83
CA THR A 56 -0.86 -7.19 3.99
C THR A 56 -2.04 -8.07 3.63
N SER A 57 -2.10 -9.24 4.26
CA SER A 57 -3.27 -10.11 4.16
C SER A 57 -4.40 -9.59 5.05
N GLU A 58 -5.64 -10.02 4.76
CA GLU A 58 -6.75 -9.79 5.67
C GLU A 58 -6.47 -10.43 7.05
N ILE A 59 -6.73 -9.70 8.14
CA ILE A 59 -6.63 -10.24 9.50
C ILE A 59 -7.81 -11.17 9.74
N ALA A 60 -7.56 -12.48 9.73
CA ALA A 60 -8.47 -13.46 10.32
C ALA A 60 -8.27 -13.51 11.84
N ARG A 61 -9.31 -13.85 12.62
CA ARG A 61 -9.23 -13.88 14.09
C ARG A 61 -8.17 -14.82 14.66
N ASP A 62 -7.72 -15.80 13.87
CA ASP A 62 -6.89 -16.90 14.34
C ASP A 62 -5.40 -16.77 13.95
N TYR A 63 -5.01 -15.70 13.23
CA TYR A 63 -3.62 -15.46 12.82
C TYR A 63 -3.32 -13.96 12.74
N VAL A 64 -2.09 -13.56 13.12
CA VAL A 64 -1.59 -12.20 12.86
C VAL A 64 -0.89 -12.23 11.50
N PRO A 65 -1.50 -11.69 10.44
CA PRO A 65 -0.85 -11.67 9.13
C PRO A 65 0.42 -10.82 9.18
N MET A 66 1.31 -11.11 8.25
CA MET A 66 2.51 -10.32 8.06
C MET A 66 2.25 -9.27 6.97
N ALA A 67 2.80 -8.09 7.19
CA ALA A 67 2.83 -7.02 6.23
C ALA A 67 4.24 -6.87 5.64
N HIS A 68 4.29 -6.40 4.40
CA HIS A 68 5.50 -6.23 3.62
C HIS A 68 5.51 -4.84 2.97
N ILE A 69 6.70 -4.29 2.74
CA ILE A 69 6.86 -3.12 1.88
C ILE A 69 7.29 -3.59 0.49
N GLY A 70 6.78 -2.93 -0.54
CA GLY A 70 7.21 -3.14 -1.91
C GLY A 70 6.77 -2.00 -2.83
N TRP A 71 6.73 -2.31 -4.12
CA TRP A 71 6.25 -1.42 -5.17
C TRP A 71 5.29 -2.17 -6.08
N ILE A 72 4.24 -1.46 -6.50
CA ILE A 72 3.35 -1.92 -7.55
C ILE A 72 4.09 -1.81 -8.88
N THR A 73 4.20 -2.91 -9.60
CA THR A 73 4.85 -2.97 -10.92
C THR A 73 3.83 -2.90 -12.05
N ASN A 74 2.57 -3.28 -11.79
CA ASN A 74 1.49 -3.15 -12.76
C ASN A 74 0.13 -3.20 -12.08
N ILE A 75 -0.87 -2.65 -12.77
CA ILE A 75 -2.26 -2.61 -12.31
C ILE A 75 -3.14 -2.94 -13.51
N LEU A 76 -3.88 -4.04 -13.44
CA LEU A 76 -4.64 -4.59 -14.55
C LEU A 76 -6.12 -4.75 -14.16
N PRO A 77 -7.07 -4.50 -15.07
CA PRO A 77 -8.46 -4.83 -14.82
C PRO A 77 -8.64 -6.36 -14.78
N GLU A 78 -9.38 -6.86 -13.80
CA GLU A 78 -9.71 -8.28 -13.65
C GLU A 78 -11.21 -8.45 -13.35
N GLY A 79 -12.02 -8.53 -14.42
CA GLY A 79 -13.47 -8.54 -14.29
C GLY A 79 -14.01 -7.28 -13.61
N LYS A 80 -14.58 -7.44 -12.41
CA LYS A 80 -15.07 -6.31 -11.57
C LYS A 80 -14.00 -5.78 -10.60
N ASP A 81 -12.86 -6.45 -10.54
CA ASP A 81 -11.78 -6.23 -9.60
C ASP A 81 -10.52 -5.75 -10.33
N ILE A 82 -9.46 -5.57 -9.56
CA ILE A 82 -8.16 -5.11 -10.03
C ILE A 82 -7.12 -6.12 -9.61
N ARG A 83 -6.32 -6.57 -10.57
CA ARG A 83 -5.09 -7.32 -10.31
C ARG A 83 -3.93 -6.35 -10.15
N VAL A 84 -3.23 -6.47 -9.03
CA VAL A 84 -2.03 -5.71 -8.72
C VAL A 84 -0.84 -6.65 -8.80
N GLU A 85 0.11 -6.34 -9.67
CA GLU A 85 1.41 -7.01 -9.74
C GLU A 85 2.40 -6.18 -8.93
N TYR A 86 3.27 -6.83 -8.17
CA TYR A 86 4.17 -6.13 -7.26
C TYR A 86 5.51 -6.83 -7.08
N ARG A 87 6.46 -6.07 -6.52
CA ARG A 87 7.75 -6.57 -6.05
C ARG A 87 7.99 -6.12 -4.61
N LEU A 88 8.35 -7.07 -3.75
CA LEU A 88 8.64 -6.81 -2.34
C LEU A 88 10.07 -6.30 -2.15
N ALA A 89 10.26 -5.45 -1.16
CA ALA A 89 11.55 -4.97 -0.71
C ALA A 89 12.24 -6.08 0.12
N SER A 90 13.03 -6.94 -0.52
CA SER A 90 13.69 -8.08 0.17
C SER A 90 14.62 -7.66 1.33
N ALA A 91 15.13 -6.43 1.31
CA ALA A 91 15.95 -5.88 2.38
C ALA A 91 15.16 -5.51 3.64
N ILE A 92 13.83 -5.43 3.56
CA ILE A 92 12.94 -5.13 4.68
C ILE A 92 12.14 -6.40 4.95
N GLY A 93 12.44 -7.02 6.09
CA GLY A 93 11.72 -8.20 6.53
C GLY A 93 10.22 -7.93 6.74
N PRO A 94 9.39 -8.99 6.77
CA PRO A 94 7.99 -8.85 7.14
C PRO A 94 7.86 -8.29 8.55
N PHE A 95 6.81 -7.50 8.79
CA PHE A 95 6.44 -7.01 10.13
C PHE A 95 4.98 -7.37 10.44
N PRO A 96 4.62 -7.53 11.72
CA PRO A 96 3.24 -7.85 12.10
C PRO A 96 2.24 -6.80 11.59
N ALA A 97 1.17 -7.26 10.93
CA ALA A 97 0.16 -6.39 10.33
C ALA A 97 -0.60 -5.52 11.36
N ASP A 98 -0.83 -6.05 12.56
CA ASP A 98 -1.44 -5.32 13.68
C ASP A 98 -0.62 -4.08 14.11
N ARG A 99 0.69 -4.10 13.85
CA ARG A 99 1.58 -2.97 14.11
C ARG A 99 1.56 -1.91 13.02
N VAL A 100 1.07 -2.24 11.82
CA VAL A 100 0.89 -1.29 10.71
C VAL A 100 -0.19 -0.26 11.04
N GLU A 101 -1.31 -0.71 11.62
CA GLU A 101 -2.40 0.19 12.03
C GLU A 101 -1.90 1.28 12.99
N ASP A 102 -1.10 0.86 13.96
CA ASP A 102 -0.50 1.75 14.95
C ASP A 102 0.53 2.68 14.30
N ALA A 103 1.44 2.14 13.48
CA ALA A 103 2.53 2.91 12.87
C ALA A 103 2.06 3.99 11.89
N LEU A 104 0.95 3.76 11.19
CA LEU A 104 0.38 4.74 10.28
C LEU A 104 -0.68 5.63 10.97
N GLY A 105 -0.99 5.39 12.26
CA GLY A 105 -1.88 6.24 13.07
C GLY A 105 -3.38 6.05 12.78
N LEU A 106 -3.81 4.81 12.56
CA LEU A 106 -5.11 4.49 11.95
C LEU A 106 -6.12 3.93 12.95
N LYS A 107 -5.59 3.29 14.01
CA LYS A 107 -6.36 2.63 15.07
C LYS A 107 -7.35 3.56 15.78
N ASN A 108 -7.09 4.87 15.77
CA ASN A 108 -7.86 5.89 16.50
C ASN A 108 -8.27 7.09 15.64
N ASN A 109 -8.36 6.96 14.32
CA ASN A 109 -8.74 8.11 13.49
C ASN A 109 -10.28 8.19 13.33
N PRO A 110 -10.99 9.10 14.04
CA PRO A 110 -12.44 9.23 13.97
C PRO A 110 -12.94 9.79 12.63
N SER A 111 -12.07 10.37 11.80
CA SER A 111 -12.42 10.74 10.41
C SER A 111 -12.47 9.52 9.48
N LEU A 112 -12.03 8.36 9.97
CA LEU A 112 -12.08 7.04 9.32
C LEU A 112 -13.19 6.16 9.94
N LYS A 113 -14.32 6.77 10.33
CA LYS A 113 -15.55 6.11 10.87
C LYS A 113 -16.10 4.94 10.04
N SER A 114 -15.50 4.63 8.90
CA SER A 114 -15.71 3.40 8.14
C SER A 114 -14.39 2.84 7.61
N GLY A 115 -13.79 1.89 8.34
CA GLY A 115 -13.04 0.80 7.68
C GLY A 115 -11.52 0.86 7.57
N TRP A 116 -10.80 1.69 8.32
CA TRP A 116 -9.31 1.58 8.38
C TRP A 116 -8.84 0.61 9.46
N GLY A 117 -9.46 0.64 10.65
CA GLY A 117 -9.25 -0.37 11.70
C GLY A 117 -9.85 -1.75 11.37
N ASP A 118 -10.27 -1.94 10.12
CA ASP A 118 -10.83 -3.19 9.62
C ASP A 118 -9.87 -3.75 8.58
N MET A 119 -8.68 -4.15 9.03
CA MET A 119 -7.80 -5.02 8.22
C MET A 119 -8.44 -6.40 7.95
N GLN A 120 -9.68 -6.68 8.38
CA GLN A 120 -10.40 -7.92 8.08
C GLN A 120 -11.04 -7.89 6.68
N ARG A 121 -10.82 -6.84 5.89
CA ARG A 121 -11.40 -6.68 4.55
C ARG A 121 -10.40 -6.18 3.53
N SER A 122 -10.46 -6.77 2.35
CA SER A 122 -9.69 -6.37 1.18
C SER A 122 -10.01 -4.92 0.81
N HIS A 123 -8.98 -4.08 0.64
CA HIS A 123 -9.10 -2.69 0.23
C HIS A 123 -7.77 -2.15 -0.30
N TRP A 124 -7.83 -1.05 -1.05
CA TRP A 124 -6.64 -0.30 -1.47
C TRP A 124 -6.83 1.17 -1.16
N ARG A 125 -5.84 1.78 -0.51
CA ARG A 125 -5.82 3.20 -0.20
C ARG A 125 -4.53 3.85 -0.65
N ILE A 126 -4.64 5.11 -1.06
CA ILE A 126 -3.49 6.02 -1.18
C ILE A 126 -3.50 6.91 0.05
N GLU A 127 -2.34 7.08 0.66
CA GLU A 127 -2.19 7.87 1.87
C GLU A 127 -1.05 8.87 1.74
N GLN A 128 -1.15 9.97 2.49
CA GLN A 128 -0.12 11.00 2.52
C GLN A 128 0.94 10.68 3.59
N GLY A 129 2.20 10.78 3.18
CA GLY A 129 3.36 10.72 4.06
C GLY A 129 4.46 9.83 3.51
N ASP A 130 5.50 9.67 4.32
CA ASP A 130 6.59 8.75 4.06
C ASP A 130 6.36 7.47 4.88
N VAL A 131 6.03 6.37 4.20
CA VAL A 131 5.78 5.07 4.85
C VAL A 131 7.01 4.55 5.59
N PHE A 132 8.21 4.77 5.03
CA PHE A 132 9.44 4.28 5.64
C PHE A 132 9.75 5.07 6.91
N GLU A 133 9.60 6.40 6.88
CA GLU A 133 9.77 7.21 8.07
C GLU A 133 8.80 6.80 9.18
N ARG A 134 7.53 6.57 8.84
CA ARG A 134 6.49 6.11 9.79
C ARG A 134 6.87 4.78 10.43
N PHE A 135 7.27 3.80 9.61
CA PHE A 135 7.63 2.47 10.10
C PHE A 135 8.95 2.44 10.88
N PHE A 136 9.94 3.23 10.46
CA PHE A 136 11.19 3.41 11.19
C PHE A 136 10.95 4.02 12.58
N LYS A 137 10.15 5.09 12.68
CA LYS A 137 9.77 5.70 13.97
C LYS A 137 8.97 4.76 14.86
N ALA A 138 8.19 3.86 14.27
CA ALA A 138 7.42 2.85 14.98
C ALA A 138 8.26 1.62 15.40
N GLY A 139 9.55 1.57 15.02
CA GLY A 139 10.43 0.45 15.36
C GLY A 139 10.10 -0.85 14.61
N LEU A 140 9.47 -0.76 13.43
CA LEU A 140 9.11 -1.95 12.64
C LEU A 140 10.28 -2.53 11.85
N PHE A 141 11.34 -1.75 11.64
CA PHE A 141 12.61 -2.23 11.14
C PHE A 141 13.76 -1.35 11.63
N GLU A 142 14.90 -1.98 11.91
CA GLU A 142 16.08 -1.33 12.51
C GLU A 142 17.22 -1.11 11.49
N THR A 143 17.17 -1.82 10.36
CA THR A 143 18.21 -1.83 9.35
C THR A 143 18.08 -0.65 8.39
N VAL A 144 18.87 0.39 8.68
CA VAL A 144 19.16 1.57 7.83
C VAL A 144 17.97 2.52 7.68
N ARG A 145 18.08 3.73 8.23
CA ARG A 145 17.21 4.87 7.87
C ARG A 145 17.36 5.07 6.35
N PRO A 146 16.36 4.79 5.52
CA PRO A 146 16.54 4.91 4.09
C PRO A 146 16.80 6.38 3.77
N THR A 147 17.98 6.67 3.22
CA THR A 147 18.52 8.02 3.03
C THR A 147 17.86 8.77 1.87
N VAL A 148 16.54 8.59 1.68
CA VAL A 148 15.78 8.86 0.46
C VAL A 148 16.00 7.73 -0.56
N PHE A 149 15.01 6.84 -0.70
CA PHE A 149 14.89 6.05 -1.92
C PHE A 149 14.58 7.05 -3.04
N LYS A 150 15.60 7.40 -3.83
CA LYS A 150 15.38 7.99 -5.14
C LYS A 150 14.30 7.14 -5.82
N VAL A 151 13.22 7.79 -6.24
CA VAL A 151 12.32 7.29 -7.28
C VAL A 151 13.23 6.68 -8.34
N LEU A 152 13.08 5.37 -8.59
CA LEU A 152 13.82 4.71 -9.66
C LEU A 152 13.54 5.50 -10.94
N PRO A 153 14.55 6.08 -11.61
CA PRO A 153 14.34 6.61 -12.94
C PRO A 153 14.06 5.44 -13.89
N ASP A 154 13.18 5.69 -14.84
CA ASP A 154 12.71 4.76 -15.88
C ASP A 154 13.84 4.11 -16.67
N HIS A 155 14.12 2.82 -16.41
CA HIS A 155 14.79 1.91 -17.36
C HIS A 155 14.22 0.50 -17.08
N LEU A 156 13.26 -0.05 -17.82
CA LEU A 156 13.43 -0.63 -19.16
C LEU A 156 14.89 -0.90 -19.53
N SER A 157 15.26 -2.20 -19.46
CA SER A 157 15.99 -2.97 -20.49
C SER A 157 16.86 -4.05 -19.86
N VAL A 158 16.35 -5.29 -19.81
CA VAL A 158 16.99 -6.48 -20.41
C VAL A 158 15.87 -7.37 -20.95
#